data_AF-A0A936HHQ0-F1
#
_entry.id   AF-A0A936HHQ0-F1
#
_cell.length_a   1.000
_cell.length_b   1.000
_cell.length_c   1.000
_cell.angle_alpha   90.00
_cell.angle_beta   90.00
_cell.angle_gamma   90.00
#
_symmetry.space_group_name_H-M   'P 1'
#
loop_
_entity.id
_entity.type
_entity.pdbx_description
1 polymer ?
#
loop_
_entity_poly.entity_id
_entity_poly.type
_entity_poly.pdbx_seq_one_letter_code
_entity_poly.pdbx_strand_id
1 'polypeptide(L)'
;MENATATELYARACQQWREAVELDLHDSEDIVSGILPLLVQGLRVDPDHLASLDLLSDMLMEIGAYDEAAEFVEKMCDLQPDDPECQRKLSALTGEESNRRRAIRVYLHQKRVRLTQDDSAC
;
A
#
# COMPACT_ATOMS: atom_id res chain seq x y z
N MET A 1 -7.80 -4.21 -28.37
CA MET A 1 -7.50 -3.47 -27.14
C MET A 1 -7.30 -4.53 -26.08
N GLU A 2 -6.06 -4.91 -25.82
CA GLU A 2 -5.77 -5.84 -24.71
C GLU A 2 -6.08 -5.09 -23.42
N ASN A 3 -7.06 -5.57 -22.66
CA ASN A 3 -7.35 -5.02 -21.35
C ASN A 3 -6.16 -5.35 -20.45
N ALA A 4 -5.49 -4.35 -19.90
CA ALA A 4 -4.39 -4.54 -18.98
C ALA A 4 -4.83 -5.41 -17.80
N THR A 5 -4.01 -6.40 -17.46
CA THR A 5 -4.23 -7.29 -16.32
C THR A 5 -4.02 -6.57 -15.00
N ALA A 6 -4.59 -7.08 -13.91
CA ALA A 6 -4.36 -6.53 -12.57
C ALA A 6 -2.86 -6.48 -12.22
N THR A 7 -2.11 -7.49 -12.64
CA THR A 7 -0.66 -7.57 -12.45
C THR A 7 0.10 -6.48 -13.21
N GLU A 8 -0.27 -6.16 -14.45
CA GLU A 8 0.36 -5.07 -15.21
C GLU A 8 0.06 -3.69 -14.62
N LEU A 9 -1.19 -3.49 -14.18
CA LEU A 9 -1.60 -2.25 -13.51
C LEU A 9 -0.86 -2.08 -12.17
N TYR A 10 -0.74 -3.16 -11.40
CA TYR A 10 0.05 -3.19 -10.18
C TYR A 10 1.53 -2.93 -10.45
N ALA A 11 2.13 -3.56 -11.46
CA ALA A 11 3.55 -3.36 -11.78
C ALA A 11 3.86 -1.89 -12.08
N ARG A 12 2.99 -1.21 -12.82
CA ARG A 12 3.09 0.23 -13.10
C ARG A 12 2.94 1.07 -11.83
N ALA A 13 1.95 0.75 -10.98
CA ALA A 13 1.74 1.44 -9.72
C ALA A 13 2.95 1.27 -8.78
N CYS A 14 3.48 0.06 -8.68
CA CYS A 14 4.64 -0.28 -7.86
C CYS A 14 5.90 0.45 -8.35
N GLN A 15 6.11 0.54 -9.67
CA GLN A 15 7.22 1.30 -10.23
C GLN A 15 7.13 2.79 -9.84
N GLN A 16 5.98 3.42 -10.06
CA GLN A 16 5.78 4.84 -9.71
C GLN A 16 5.95 5.08 -8.22
N TRP A 17 5.48 4.14 -7.39
CA TRP A 17 5.65 4.23 -5.95
C TRP A 17 7.11 4.13 -5.52
N ARG A 18 7.88 3.22 -6.11
CA ARG A 18 9.32 3.10 -5.82
C ARG A 18 10.06 4.39 -6.14
N GLU A 19 9.80 4.97 -7.32
CA GLU A 19 10.37 6.26 -7.72
C GLU A 19 9.98 7.37 -6.72
N ALA A 20 8.72 7.39 -6.26
CA ALA A 20 8.28 8.33 -5.23
C ALA A 20 9.02 8.16 -3.90
N VAL A 21 9.23 6.92 -3.46
CA VAL A 21 9.96 6.60 -2.22
C VAL A 21 11.43 7.00 -2.34
N GLU A 22 12.08 6.71 -3.47
CA GLU A 22 13.48 7.07 -3.72
C GLU A 22 13.71 8.59 -3.70
N LEU A 23 12.74 9.34 -4.23
CA LEU A 23 12.78 10.81 -4.28
C LEU A 23 12.28 11.48 -3.00
N ASP A 24 11.93 10.71 -1.97
CA ASP A 24 11.32 11.20 -0.72
C ASP A 24 10.01 11.99 -0.94
N LEU A 25 9.22 11.59 -1.96
CA LEU A 25 7.94 12.18 -2.36
C LEU A 25 6.73 11.29 -1.97
N HIS A 26 6.92 10.37 -1.03
CA HIS A 26 5.94 9.36 -0.64
C HIS A 26 4.71 9.93 0.10
N ASP A 27 4.84 11.12 0.71
CA ASP A 27 3.76 11.85 1.36
C ASP A 27 3.08 12.89 0.45
N SER A 28 3.52 13.00 -0.81
CA SER A 28 2.94 13.91 -1.80
C SER A 28 1.56 13.42 -2.25
N GLU A 29 0.52 14.20 -1.91
CA GLU A 29 -0.86 13.92 -2.33
C GLU A 29 -0.98 13.78 -3.85
N ASP A 30 -0.25 14.58 -4.63
CA ASP A 30 -0.28 14.53 -6.10
C ASP A 30 0.24 13.20 -6.64
N ILE A 31 1.33 12.69 -6.06
CA ILE A 31 1.94 11.42 -6.45
C ILE A 31 1.02 10.26 -6.06
N VAL A 32 0.52 10.25 -4.83
CA VAL A 32 -0.41 9.22 -4.36
C VAL A 32 -1.67 9.22 -5.22
N SER A 33 -2.25 10.39 -5.50
CA SER A 33 -3.43 10.52 -6.37
C SER A 33 -3.17 10.06 -7.81
N GLY A 34 -1.93 10.09 -8.29
CA GLY A 34 -1.54 9.55 -9.59
C GLY A 34 -1.53 8.01 -9.64
N ILE A 35 -1.22 7.38 -8.51
CA ILE A 35 -1.04 5.92 -8.43
C ILE A 35 -2.33 5.20 -8.02
N LEU A 36 -3.15 5.80 -7.15
CA LEU A 36 -4.43 5.24 -6.70
C LEU A 36 -5.33 4.72 -7.85
N PRO A 37 -5.51 5.43 -8.99
CA PRO A 37 -6.36 4.96 -10.08
C PRO A 37 -5.87 3.65 -10.71
N LEU A 38 -4.54 3.43 -10.77
CA LEU A 38 -3.97 2.20 -11.32
C LEU A 38 -4.33 1.00 -10.43
N LEU A 39 -4.23 1.18 -9.11
CA LEU A 39 -4.55 0.15 -8.13
C LEU A 39 -6.04 -0.15 -8.11
N VAL A 40 -6.89 0.88 -8.10
CA VAL A 40 -8.35 0.73 -8.16
C VAL A 40 -8.76 0.04 -9.46
N GLN A 41 -8.15 0.38 -10.59
CA GLN A 41 -8.42 -0.32 -11.85
C GLN A 41 -7.97 -1.78 -11.79
N GLY A 42 -6.81 -2.07 -11.19
CA GLY A 42 -6.34 -3.44 -10.97
C GLY A 42 -7.33 -4.25 -10.14
N LEU A 43 -7.85 -3.67 -9.06
CA LEU A 43 -8.86 -4.30 -8.19
C LEU A 43 -10.25 -4.44 -8.86
N ARG A 44 -10.55 -3.66 -9.90
CA ARG A 44 -11.75 -3.90 -10.72
C ARG A 44 -11.59 -5.12 -11.64
N VAL A 45 -10.36 -5.40 -12.06
CA VAL A 45 -10.03 -6.58 -12.90
C VAL A 45 -9.94 -7.83 -12.04
N ASP A 46 -9.25 -7.73 -10.91
CA ASP A 46 -9.10 -8.78 -9.91
C ASP A 46 -9.26 -8.18 -8.50
N PRO A 47 -10.47 -8.29 -7.91
CA PRO A 47 -10.75 -7.74 -6.59
C PRO A 47 -9.88 -8.30 -5.47
N ASP A 48 -9.34 -9.51 -5.64
CA ASP A 48 -8.60 -10.23 -4.60
C ASP A 48 -7.09 -10.19 -4.88
N HIS A 49 -6.65 -9.31 -5.79
CA HIS A 49 -5.24 -9.08 -6.08
C HIS A 49 -4.51 -8.47 -4.88
N LEU A 50 -3.95 -9.35 -4.03
CA LEU A 50 -3.31 -9.02 -2.75
C LEU A 50 -2.28 -7.90 -2.84
N ALA A 51 -1.43 -7.91 -3.88
CA ALA A 51 -0.40 -6.90 -4.03
C ALA A 51 -0.97 -5.50 -4.31
N SER A 52 -2.11 -5.43 -5.02
CA SER A 52 -2.83 -4.16 -5.20
C SER A 52 -3.54 -3.70 -3.93
N LEU A 53 -4.13 -4.62 -3.16
CA LEU A 53 -4.73 -4.31 -1.86
C LEU A 53 -3.67 -3.76 -0.88
N ASP A 54 -2.48 -4.37 -0.86
CA ASP A 54 -1.38 -3.97 0.00
C ASP A 54 -0.86 -2.57 -0.34
N LEU A 55 -0.54 -2.32 -1.61
CA LEU A 55 -0.03 -1.02 -2.03
C LEU A 55 -1.10 0.09 -1.90
N LEU A 56 -2.37 -0.23 -2.15
CA LEU A 56 -3.47 0.72 -1.99
C LEU A 56 -3.64 1.14 -0.54
N SER A 57 -3.63 0.18 0.38
CA SER A 57 -3.74 0.48 1.82
C SER A 57 -2.53 1.27 2.33
N ASP A 58 -1.31 1.01 1.85
CA ASP A 58 -0.15 1.87 2.18
C ASP A 58 -0.38 3.31 1.74
N MET A 59 -0.85 3.52 0.50
CA MET A 59 -1.09 4.86 -0.03
C MET A 59 -2.16 5.63 0.73
N LEU A 60 -3.25 4.95 1.08
CA LEU A 60 -4.30 5.52 1.92
C LEU A 60 -3.77 5.89 3.31
N MET A 61 -2.87 5.07 3.89
CA MET A 61 -2.20 5.38 5.14
C MET A 61 -1.27 6.60 5.03
N GLU A 62 -0.58 6.79 3.92
CA GLU A 62 0.31 7.96 3.69
C GLU A 62 -0.49 9.27 3.64
N ILE A 63 -1.66 9.27 2.99
CA ILE A 63 -2.54 10.46 2.90
C ILE A 63 -3.50 10.62 4.09
N GLY A 64 -3.45 9.72 5.08
CA GLY A 64 -4.24 9.82 6.30
C GLY A 64 -5.67 9.26 6.21
N ALA A 65 -6.04 8.59 5.12
CA ALA A 65 -7.30 7.90 4.91
C ALA A 65 -7.30 6.54 5.64
N TYR A 66 -7.22 6.57 6.97
CA TYR A 66 -7.00 5.37 7.80
C TYR A 66 -8.18 4.42 7.84
N ASP A 67 -9.40 4.94 7.78
CA ASP A 67 -10.60 4.10 7.88
C ASP A 67 -10.77 3.30 6.58
N GLU A 68 -10.60 3.94 5.42
CA GLU A 68 -10.57 3.27 4.12
C GLU A 68 -9.40 2.29 4.00
N ALA A 69 -8.22 2.67 4.52
CA ALA A 69 -7.08 1.75 4.54
C ALA A 69 -7.40 0.48 5.34
N ALA A 70 -8.10 0.61 6.48
CA ALA A 70 -8.47 -0.53 7.31
C ALA A 70 -9.38 -1.52 6.56
N GLU A 71 -10.36 -1.04 5.78
CA GLU A 71 -11.23 -1.92 4.98
C GLU A 71 -10.44 -2.82 4.01
N PHE A 72 -9.43 -2.25 3.33
CA PHE A 72 -8.59 -3.04 2.42
C PHE A 72 -7.67 -4.01 3.17
N VAL A 73 -7.16 -3.61 4.33
CA VAL A 73 -6.31 -4.47 5.16
C VAL A 73 -7.11 -5.61 5.79
N GLU A 74 -8.34 -5.37 6.24
CA GLU A 74 -9.26 -6.41 6.70
C GLU A 74 -9.51 -7.43 5.59
N LYS A 75 -9.76 -6.96 4.36
CA LYS A 75 -9.88 -7.85 3.21
C LYS A 75 -8.60 -8.67 2.97
N MET A 76 -7.42 -8.07 3.09
CA MET A 76 -6.15 -8.82 3.00
C MET A 76 -6.03 -9.88 4.09
N CYS A 77 -6.40 -9.57 5.33
CA CYS A 77 -6.43 -10.52 6.44
C CYS A 77 -7.39 -11.67 6.17
N ASP A 78 -8.55 -11.43 5.56
CA ASP A 78 -9.51 -12.47 5.20
C ASP A 78 -8.98 -13.40 4.11
N LEU A 79 -8.25 -12.84 3.12
CA LEU A 79 -7.62 -13.60 2.05
C LEU A 79 -6.38 -14.38 2.51
N GLN A 80 -5.62 -13.83 3.46
CA GLN A 80 -4.41 -14.42 4.03
C GLN A 80 -4.38 -14.29 5.57
N PRO A 81 -5.15 -15.13 6.29
CA PRO A 81 -5.24 -15.03 7.76
C PRO A 81 -3.92 -15.29 8.50
N ASP A 82 -3.05 -16.10 7.89
CA ASP A 82 -1.77 -16.52 8.45
C ASP A 82 -0.61 -15.58 8.07
N ASP A 83 -0.85 -14.54 7.27
CA ASP A 83 0.19 -13.56 6.92
C ASP A 83 0.44 -12.62 8.11
N PRO A 84 1.63 -12.62 8.72
CA PRO A 84 1.91 -11.71 9.82
C PRO A 84 1.95 -10.23 9.38
N GLU A 85 2.08 -9.93 8.08
CA GLU A 85 2.10 -8.55 7.59
C GLU A 85 0.72 -7.88 7.67
N CYS A 86 -0.34 -8.58 7.28
CA CYS A 86 -1.70 -8.04 7.37
C CYS A 86 -2.07 -7.73 8.85
N GLN A 87 -1.67 -8.59 9.79
CA GLN A 87 -1.89 -8.39 11.23
C GLN A 87 -1.12 -7.19 11.78
N ARG A 88 0.14 -6.98 11.36
CA ARG A 88 0.93 -5.80 11.75
C ARG A 88 0.29 -4.52 11.26
N LYS A 89 -0.17 -4.52 10.00
CA LYS A 89 -0.78 -3.36 9.36
C LYS A 89 -2.10 -3.00 10.01
N LEU A 90 -2.95 -3.98 10.28
CA LEU A 90 -4.20 -3.79 11.01
C LEU A 90 -3.94 -3.26 12.42
N SER A 91 -2.96 -3.83 13.14
CA SER A 91 -2.58 -3.35 14.48
C SER A 91 -2.12 -1.89 14.49
N ALA A 92 -1.42 -1.44 13.44
CA ALA A 92 -1.02 -0.03 13.30
C ALA A 92 -2.23 0.88 13.05
N LEU A 93 -3.21 0.41 12.29
CA LEU A 93 -4.44 1.13 11.92
C LEU A 93 -5.49 1.18 13.04
N THR A 94 -5.60 0.13 13.86
CA THR A 94 -6.61 0.04 14.94
C THR A 94 -6.09 0.48 16.30
N GLY A 95 -4.85 1.01 16.37
CA GLY A 95 -4.31 1.57 17.60
C GLY A 95 -5.11 2.78 18.11
N GLU A 96 -4.94 3.12 19.39
CA GLU A 96 -5.56 4.32 19.97
C GLU A 96 -5.27 5.56 19.12
N GLU A 97 -6.23 6.47 18.96
CA GLU A 97 -6.13 7.61 18.05
C GLU A 97 -4.86 8.45 18.26
N SER A 98 -4.47 8.66 19.52
CA SER A 98 -3.24 9.38 19.90
C SER A 98 -1.96 8.68 19.43
N ASN A 99 -1.98 7.36 19.29
CA ASN A 99 -0.82 6.52 18.96
C ASN A 99 -0.83 6.01 17.51
N ARG A 100 -2.01 5.94 16.89
CA ARG A 100 -2.27 5.44 15.52
C ARG A 100 -1.37 6.10 14.49
N ARG A 101 -1.36 7.44 14.42
CA ARG A 101 -0.52 8.18 13.45
C ARG A 101 0.97 7.85 13.60
N ARG A 102 1.45 7.68 14.83
CA ARG A 102 2.85 7.34 15.09
C ARG A 102 3.15 5.91 14.66
N ALA A 103 2.29 4.95 15.01
CA ALA A 103 2.44 3.55 14.65
C ALA A 103 2.49 3.39 13.12
N ILE A 104 1.56 4.03 12.41
CA ILE A 104 1.50 4.06 10.94
C ILE A 104 2.78 4.62 10.33
N ARG A 105 3.26 5.78 10.81
CA ARG A 105 4.52 6.35 10.30
C ARG A 105 5.71 5.44 10.49
N VAL A 106 5.82 4.78 11.65
CA VAL A 106 6.92 3.84 11.92
C VAL A 106 6.81 2.62 11.00
N TYR A 107 5.60 2.07 10.83
CA TYR A 107 5.33 0.94 9.95
C TYR A 107 5.71 1.26 8.49
N LEU A 108 5.19 2.37 7.93
CA LEU A 108 5.45 2.75 6.55
C LEU A 108 6.93 3.08 6.32
N HIS A 109 7.57 3.77 7.27
CA HIS A 109 9.02 4.03 7.19
C HIS A 109 9.83 2.72 7.12
N GLN A 110 9.52 1.74 7.98
CA GLN A 110 10.19 0.44 7.94
C GLN A 110 9.98 -0.28 6.61
N LYS A 111 8.76 -0.20 6.06
CA LYS A 111 8.42 -0.81 4.77
C LYS A 111 9.18 -0.17 3.60
N ARG A 112 9.26 1.17 3.57
CA ARG A 112 10.05 1.93 2.58
C ARG A 112 11.55 1.60 2.67
N VAL A 113 12.10 1.53 3.89
CA VAL A 113 13.51 1.14 4.07
C VAL A 113 13.77 -0.26 3.51
N ARG A 114 12.90 -1.25 3.80
CA ARG A 114 13.03 -2.60 3.23
C ARG A 114 12.96 -2.58 1.70
N LEU A 115 12.03 -1.82 1.13
CA LEU A 115 11.90 -1.66 -0.32
C LEU A 115 13.20 -1.15 -0.96
N THR A 116 13.82 -0.12 -0.37
CA THR A 116 15.11 0.41 -0.87
C THR A 116 16.29 -0.55 -0.67
N GLN A 117 16.26 -1.39 0.36
CA GLN A 117 17.31 -2.37 0.65
C GLN A 117 17.24 -3.59 -0.29
N ASP A 118 16.04 -4.03 -0.63
CA ASP A 118 15.83 -5.13 -1.57
C ASP A 118 16.29 -4.77 -2.99
N ASP A 119 16.14 -3.50 -3.39
CA ASP A 119 16.64 -2.99 -4.68
C ASP A 119 18.18 -2.83 -4.70
N SER A 120 18.81 -2.64 -3.54
CA SER A 120 20.26 -2.50 -3.38
C SER A 120 21.02 -3.85 -3.37
N ALA A 121 20.30 -4.98 -3.39
CA ALA A 121 20.85 -6.33 -3.29
C ALA A 121 21.14 -7.00 -4.65
N CYS A 122 20.98 -6.29 -5.76
CA CYS A 122 21.36 -6.74 -7.11
C CYS A 122 22.69 -6.11 -7.58
#